data_AF-A0A7W1V0B2-F1
#
_entry.id   AF-A0A7W1V0B2-F1
#
_cell.length_a   1.000
_cell.length_b   1.000
_cell.length_c   1.000
_cell.angle_alpha   90.00
_cell.angle_beta   90.00
_cell.angle_gamma   90.00
#
_symmetry.space_group_name_H-M   'P 1'
#
loop_
_entity.id
_entity.type
_entity.pdbx_description
1 polymer ?
#
loop_
_entity_poly.entity_id
_entity_poly.type
_entity_poly.pdbx_seq_one_letter_code
_entity_poly.pdbx_strand_id
1 'polypeptide(L)'
;MKIDILAIGAHPDDVELGCGATIAKEIANGKSVGILDLTRGELGTRGSAEIRDKEAAKSAEILGVKFRKNLGFADGFFTNNTAAKLEVIKIIRKYRPDIVLCNAMEDRHIDHAKGSRLVSDACFLSGLRKIETIHETNKQKEWRPKHVYHYIQWKNLTPDFAVDVTGFIDKKLEAVFAFDSQFFNPDSNEPETPIANENFKESILYRARDLGRLIGTD
;
A
#
# COMPACT_ATOMS: atom_id res chain seq x y z
N MET A 1 -5.05 18.66 -5.76
CA MET A 1 -3.78 18.27 -6.41
C MET A 1 -4.01 16.95 -7.12
N LYS A 2 -3.65 16.82 -8.39
CA LYS A 2 -3.63 15.54 -9.10
C LYS A 2 -2.34 14.78 -8.77
N ILE A 3 -2.39 13.46 -8.65
CA ILE A 3 -1.20 12.59 -8.58
C ILE A 3 -1.17 11.59 -9.73
N ASP A 4 -0.03 10.96 -9.98
CA ASP A 4 0.13 9.93 -11.02
C ASP A 4 -0.28 8.55 -10.48
N ILE A 5 0.18 8.21 -9.27
CA ILE A 5 -0.03 6.90 -8.64
C ILE A 5 -0.62 7.06 -7.24
N LEU A 6 -1.66 6.29 -6.94
CA LEU A 6 -2.16 6.08 -5.58
C LEU A 6 -1.92 4.62 -5.18
N ALA A 7 -1.03 4.39 -4.22
CA ALA A 7 -0.81 3.06 -3.65
C ALA A 7 -1.68 2.90 -2.39
N ILE A 8 -2.40 1.79 -2.30
CA ILE A 8 -3.37 1.53 -1.24
C ILE A 8 -3.00 0.22 -0.55
N GLY A 9 -2.88 0.25 0.78
CA GLY A 9 -2.63 -0.92 1.63
C GLY A 9 -3.79 -1.17 2.57
N ALA A 10 -4.00 -2.43 2.95
CA ALA A 10 -4.91 -2.72 4.04
C ALA A 10 -4.35 -2.12 5.33
N HIS A 11 -3.05 -2.30 5.56
CA HIS A 11 -2.33 -1.86 6.76
C HIS A 11 -1.13 -0.96 6.40
N PRO A 12 -0.67 -0.11 7.33
CA PRO A 12 0.58 0.64 7.16
C PRO A 12 1.78 -0.32 7.22
N ASP A 13 2.40 -0.61 6.08
CA ASP A 13 3.61 -1.45 5.82
C ASP A 13 3.42 -2.29 4.53
N ASP A 14 2.17 -2.56 4.15
CA ASP A 14 1.79 -3.36 2.98
C ASP A 14 2.36 -2.79 1.67
N VAL A 15 2.20 -1.48 1.49
CA VAL A 15 2.61 -0.78 0.27
C VAL A 15 4.13 -0.84 0.12
N GLU A 16 4.86 -0.66 1.22
CA GLU A 16 6.30 -0.77 1.30
C GLU A 16 6.77 -2.16 0.93
N LEU A 17 6.20 -3.20 1.57
CA LEU A 17 6.54 -4.60 1.32
C LEU A 17 6.23 -5.03 -0.12
N GLY A 18 5.05 -4.66 -0.63
CA GLY A 18 4.56 -5.09 -1.93
C GLY A 18 5.18 -4.34 -3.10
N CYS A 19 5.28 -3.01 -3.01
CA CYS A 19 5.65 -2.17 -4.15
C CYS A 19 6.51 -0.94 -3.80
N GLY A 20 7.14 -0.89 -2.61
CA GLY A 20 7.96 0.26 -2.19
C GLY A 20 9.10 0.59 -3.15
N ALA A 21 9.75 -0.41 -3.74
CA ALA A 21 10.83 -0.19 -4.72
C ALA A 21 10.29 0.40 -6.04
N THR A 22 9.12 -0.07 -6.50
CA THR A 22 8.42 0.52 -7.65
C THR A 22 8.04 1.97 -7.37
N ILE A 23 7.53 2.28 -6.18
CA ILE A 23 7.19 3.64 -5.77
C ILE A 23 8.43 4.54 -5.80
N ALA A 24 9.54 4.10 -5.19
CA ALA A 24 10.78 4.85 -5.18
C ALA A 24 11.32 5.11 -6.60
N LYS A 25 11.29 4.10 -7.48
CA LYS A 25 11.65 4.23 -8.90
C LYS A 25 10.79 5.27 -9.62
N GLU A 26 9.47 5.19 -9.47
CA GLU A 26 8.55 6.08 -10.17
C GLU A 26 8.66 7.54 -9.67
N ILE A 27 8.93 7.74 -8.38
CA ILE A 27 9.23 9.07 -7.83
C ILE A 27 10.55 9.61 -8.42
N ALA A 28 11.59 8.79 -8.52
CA ALA A 28 12.84 9.19 -9.16
C ALA A 28 12.66 9.53 -10.65
N ASN A 29 11.69 8.91 -11.31
CA ASN A 29 11.27 9.24 -12.68
C ASN A 29 10.37 10.49 -12.76
N GLY A 30 10.19 11.22 -11.66
CA GLY A 30 9.42 12.47 -11.62
C GLY A 30 7.91 12.30 -11.41
N LYS A 31 7.42 11.07 -11.16
CA LYS A 31 5.99 10.86 -10.86
C LYS A 31 5.64 11.29 -9.44
N SER A 32 4.42 11.75 -9.29
CA SER A 32 3.81 12.05 -8.00
C SER A 32 3.04 10.84 -7.48
N VAL A 33 3.41 10.38 -6.28
CA VAL A 33 2.81 9.20 -5.63
C VAL A 33 2.23 9.59 -4.29
N GLY A 34 1.06 9.03 -3.95
CA GLY A 34 0.47 9.10 -2.61
C GLY A 34 0.14 7.70 -2.08
N ILE A 35 0.07 7.58 -0.75
CA ILE A 35 -0.29 6.34 -0.06
C ILE A 35 -1.62 6.52 0.68
N LEU A 36 -2.47 5.49 0.65
CA LEU A 36 -3.67 5.38 1.45
C LEU A 36 -3.68 4.04 2.20
N ASP A 37 -3.68 4.09 3.53
CA ASP A 37 -3.90 2.91 4.37
C ASP A 37 -5.40 2.80 4.69
N LEU A 38 -5.98 1.61 4.58
CA LEU A 38 -7.40 1.39 4.86
C LEU A 38 -7.66 1.36 6.38
N THR A 39 -6.77 0.74 7.14
CA THR A 39 -6.85 0.59 8.61
C THR A 39 -5.59 1.15 9.25
N ARG A 40 -5.56 1.29 10.59
CA ARG A 40 -4.35 1.71 11.31
C ARG A 40 -3.45 0.53 11.70
N GLY A 41 -3.82 -0.71 11.36
CA GLY A 41 -3.13 -1.91 11.82
C GLY A 41 -3.23 -2.12 13.33
N GLU A 42 -4.33 -1.66 13.94
CA GLU A 42 -4.49 -1.61 15.40
C GLU A 42 -4.65 -2.98 16.06
N LEU A 43 -4.88 -4.06 15.30
CA LEU A 43 -4.88 -5.43 15.83
C LEU A 43 -3.53 -6.15 15.62
N GLY A 44 -2.51 -5.46 15.10
CA GLY A 44 -1.15 -5.98 15.05
C GLY A 44 -0.65 -6.43 16.42
N THR A 45 0.07 -7.54 16.48
CA THR A 45 0.59 -8.11 17.74
C THR A 45 1.57 -7.19 18.46
N ARG A 46 2.29 -6.37 17.70
CA ARG A 46 3.34 -5.49 18.18
C ARG A 46 2.98 -4.03 17.91
N GLY A 47 3.50 -3.13 18.74
CA GLY A 47 3.28 -1.70 18.65
C GLY A 47 1.86 -1.26 19.03
N SER A 48 1.52 -0.04 18.64
CA SER A 48 0.18 0.53 18.76
C SER A 48 -0.17 1.30 17.49
N ALA A 49 -1.44 1.65 17.32
CA ALA A 49 -1.88 2.46 16.20
C ALA A 49 -1.14 3.82 16.14
N GLU A 50 -0.84 4.42 17.29
CA GLU A 50 -0.10 5.69 17.40
C GLU A 50 1.39 5.54 17.06
N ILE A 51 1.99 4.38 17.38
CA ILE A 51 3.35 4.05 16.96
C ILE A 51 3.37 3.85 15.44
N ARG A 52 2.46 3.04 14.91
CA ARG A 52 2.32 2.78 13.47
C ARG A 52 2.07 4.07 12.68
N ASP A 53 1.31 5.04 13.21
CA ASP A 53 1.12 6.34 12.55
C ASP A 53 2.45 7.10 12.37
N LYS A 54 3.33 7.06 13.39
CA LYS A 54 4.65 7.71 13.32
C LYS A 54 5.60 6.98 12.37
N GLU A 55 5.60 5.66 12.41
CA GLU A 55 6.39 4.82 11.51
C GLU A 55 5.95 4.98 10.05
N ALA A 56 4.64 5.02 9.82
CA ALA A 56 4.03 5.27 8.53
C ALA A 56 4.41 6.65 7.96
N ALA A 57 4.48 7.68 8.81
CA ALA A 57 4.96 9.01 8.44
C ALA A 57 6.45 9.00 8.08
N LYS A 58 7.29 8.35 8.89
CA LYS A 58 8.73 8.18 8.62
C LYS A 58 8.97 7.43 7.30
N SER A 59 8.27 6.33 7.07
CA SER A 59 8.31 5.58 5.80
C SER A 59 7.90 6.45 4.61
N ALA A 60 6.86 7.27 4.77
CA ALA A 60 6.42 8.18 3.71
C ALA A 60 7.49 9.23 3.35
N GLU A 61 8.19 9.77 4.35
CA GLU A 61 9.33 10.67 4.15
C GLU A 61 10.49 9.98 3.43
N ILE A 62 10.82 8.76 3.86
CA ILE A 62 11.85 7.93 3.22
C ILE A 62 11.51 7.74 1.74
N LEU A 63 10.31 7.25 1.41
CA LEU A 63 9.91 7.03 0.02
C LEU A 63 9.77 8.33 -0.79
N GLY A 64 9.54 9.47 -0.13
CA GLY A 64 9.32 10.75 -0.78
C GLY A 64 7.91 10.91 -1.38
N VAL A 65 6.91 10.22 -0.83
CA VAL A 65 5.51 10.33 -1.32
C VAL A 65 4.92 11.70 -0.98
N LYS A 66 4.03 12.20 -1.83
CA LYS A 66 3.42 13.53 -1.67
C LYS A 66 2.48 13.63 -0.48
N PHE A 67 1.86 12.51 -0.12
CA PHE A 67 1.04 12.39 1.08
C PHE A 67 0.88 10.92 1.45
N ARG A 68 0.58 10.69 2.72
CA ARG A 68 0.02 9.45 3.24
C ARG A 68 -1.26 9.77 4.01
N LYS A 69 -2.28 8.93 3.87
CA LYS A 69 -3.56 9.06 4.59
C LYS A 69 -4.01 7.72 5.11
N ASN A 70 -4.81 7.75 6.16
CA ASN A 70 -5.45 6.57 6.75
C ASN A 70 -6.97 6.79 6.76
N LEU A 71 -7.76 5.77 6.38
CA LEU A 71 -9.23 5.84 6.44
C LEU A 71 -9.80 5.43 7.80
N GLY A 72 -9.00 4.79 8.66
CA GLY A 72 -9.41 4.37 9.99
C GLY A 72 -10.52 3.33 9.98
N PHE A 73 -10.59 2.50 8.94
CA PHE A 73 -11.48 1.34 8.97
C PHE A 73 -11.00 0.34 10.02
N ALA A 74 -11.93 -0.42 10.58
CA ALA A 74 -11.64 -1.42 11.59
C ALA A 74 -10.77 -2.55 11.02
N ASP A 75 -9.57 -2.70 11.55
CA ASP A 75 -8.63 -3.78 11.22
C ASP A 75 -9.28 -5.16 11.45
N GLY A 76 -9.11 -6.10 10.52
CA GLY A 76 -9.76 -7.41 10.48
C GLY A 76 -11.25 -7.39 10.10
N PHE A 77 -11.96 -6.28 10.32
CA PHE A 77 -13.43 -6.23 10.36
C PHE A 77 -14.08 -5.33 9.31
N PHE A 78 -13.33 -4.47 8.62
CA PHE A 78 -13.90 -3.69 7.52
C PHE A 78 -14.52 -4.61 6.46
N THR A 79 -15.50 -4.11 5.72
CA THR A 79 -16.21 -4.87 4.69
C THR A 79 -16.33 -4.06 3.41
N ASN A 80 -16.49 -4.75 2.28
CA ASN A 80 -16.70 -4.13 0.98
C ASN A 80 -18.14 -3.62 0.81
N ASN A 81 -18.56 -2.70 1.68
CA ASN A 81 -19.91 -2.11 1.70
C ASN A 81 -19.94 -0.71 1.06
N THR A 82 -21.13 -0.14 0.90
CA THR A 82 -21.32 1.17 0.26
C THR A 82 -20.56 2.30 0.98
N ALA A 83 -20.55 2.33 2.31
CA ALA A 83 -19.87 3.38 3.07
C ALA A 83 -18.35 3.34 2.86
N ALA A 84 -17.75 2.15 2.96
CA ALA A 84 -16.33 1.95 2.71
C ALA A 84 -15.95 2.33 1.27
N LYS A 85 -16.75 1.92 0.28
CA LYS A 85 -16.56 2.29 -1.14
C LYS A 85 -16.58 3.81 -1.32
N LEU A 86 -17.51 4.51 -0.69
CA LEU A 86 -17.62 5.96 -0.82
C LEU A 86 -16.40 6.70 -0.26
N GLU A 87 -15.81 6.26 0.85
CA GLU A 87 -14.60 6.89 1.39
C GLU A 87 -13.39 6.70 0.45
N VAL A 88 -13.21 5.51 -0.11
CA VAL A 88 -12.15 5.28 -1.12
C VAL A 88 -12.41 6.11 -2.39
N ILE A 89 -13.66 6.18 -2.86
CA ILE A 89 -14.04 7.01 -4.02
C ILE A 89 -13.72 8.48 -3.79
N LYS A 90 -13.96 9.01 -2.57
CA LYS A 90 -13.63 10.41 -2.24
C LYS A 90 -12.13 10.68 -2.40
N ILE A 91 -11.27 9.77 -1.95
CA ILE A 91 -9.81 9.89 -2.11
C ILE A 91 -9.42 9.84 -3.58
N ILE A 92 -9.94 8.84 -4.33
CA ILE A 92 -9.66 8.69 -5.77
C ILE A 92 -10.08 9.96 -6.53
N ARG A 93 -11.28 10.51 -6.27
CA ARG A 93 -11.76 11.72 -6.96
C ARG A 93 -11.05 13.00 -6.54
N LYS A 94 -10.52 13.05 -5.31
CA LYS A 94 -9.74 14.18 -4.80
C LYS A 94 -8.39 14.27 -5.50
N TYR A 95 -7.71 13.14 -5.61
CA TYR A 95 -6.33 13.10 -6.11
C TYR A 95 -6.20 12.64 -7.56
N ARG A 96 -7.27 12.12 -8.16
CA ARG A 96 -7.38 11.77 -9.57
C ARG A 96 -6.18 10.97 -10.12
N PRO A 97 -5.78 9.87 -9.46
CA PRO A 97 -4.63 9.07 -9.91
C PRO A 97 -4.91 8.42 -11.26
N ASP A 98 -3.89 8.36 -12.13
CA ASP A 98 -3.97 7.58 -13.37
C ASP A 98 -3.79 6.08 -13.09
N ILE A 99 -2.97 5.73 -12.09
CA ILE A 99 -2.67 4.35 -11.67
C ILE A 99 -3.04 4.16 -10.20
N VAL A 100 -3.70 3.05 -9.89
CA VAL A 100 -3.89 2.58 -8.51
C VAL A 100 -3.11 1.27 -8.32
N LEU A 101 -2.35 1.19 -7.23
CA LEU A 101 -1.74 -0.06 -6.76
C LEU A 101 -2.48 -0.49 -5.50
N CYS A 102 -2.87 -1.75 -5.37
CA CYS A 102 -3.43 -2.30 -4.12
C CYS A 102 -2.98 -3.72 -3.86
N ASN A 103 -3.27 -4.27 -2.68
CA ASN A 103 -2.88 -5.63 -2.34
C ASN A 103 -3.35 -6.66 -3.38
N ALA A 104 -2.68 -7.81 -3.43
CA ALA A 104 -3.09 -8.95 -4.24
C ALA A 104 -4.53 -9.40 -3.93
N MET A 105 -5.24 -9.88 -4.96
CA MET A 105 -6.58 -10.45 -4.83
C MET A 105 -6.59 -11.73 -3.99
N GLU A 106 -5.44 -12.39 -3.87
CA GLU A 106 -5.21 -13.52 -2.99
C GLU A 106 -3.97 -13.28 -2.12
N ASP A 107 -4.11 -13.49 -0.83
CA ASP A 107 -2.99 -13.45 0.11
C ASP A 107 -3.27 -14.40 1.28
N ARG A 108 -2.35 -14.55 2.23
CA ARG A 108 -2.66 -15.24 3.49
C ARG A 108 -3.53 -14.38 4.41
N HIS A 109 -3.35 -13.06 4.35
CA HIS A 109 -4.04 -12.14 5.25
C HIS A 109 -5.39 -11.78 4.63
N ILE A 110 -6.47 -12.03 5.35
CA ILE A 110 -7.84 -11.88 4.82
C ILE A 110 -8.15 -10.45 4.39
N ASP A 111 -7.57 -9.47 5.06
CA ASP A 111 -7.77 -8.06 4.75
C ASP A 111 -7.09 -7.62 3.45
N HIS A 112 -6.03 -8.29 3.00
CA HIS A 112 -5.37 -7.94 1.75
C HIS A 112 -6.32 -8.21 0.57
N ALA A 113 -6.88 -9.42 0.50
CA ALA A 113 -7.87 -9.78 -0.53
C ALA A 113 -9.14 -8.92 -0.43
N LYS A 114 -9.59 -8.64 0.80
CA LYS A 114 -10.78 -7.82 1.05
C LYS A 114 -10.57 -6.36 0.64
N GLY A 115 -9.43 -5.77 1.00
CA GLY A 115 -9.00 -4.43 0.63
C GLY A 115 -8.81 -4.30 -0.88
N SER A 116 -8.19 -5.31 -1.51
CA SER A 116 -8.04 -5.39 -2.96
C SER A 116 -9.39 -5.31 -3.69
N ARG A 117 -10.37 -6.11 -3.25
CA ARG A 117 -11.74 -6.09 -3.80
C ARG A 117 -12.42 -4.73 -3.59
N LEU A 118 -12.33 -4.18 -2.38
CA LEU A 118 -12.90 -2.87 -2.05
C LEU A 118 -12.33 -1.77 -2.94
N VAL A 119 -11.00 -1.72 -3.09
CA VAL A 119 -10.30 -0.74 -3.90
C VAL A 119 -10.67 -0.89 -5.38
N SER A 120 -10.71 -2.12 -5.90
CA SER A 120 -11.06 -2.39 -7.29
C SER A 120 -12.47 -1.95 -7.63
N ASP A 121 -13.44 -2.31 -6.77
CA ASP A 121 -14.83 -1.85 -6.89
C ASP A 121 -14.90 -0.31 -6.85
N ALA A 122 -14.20 0.31 -5.89
CA ALA A 122 -14.16 1.78 -5.76
C ALA A 122 -13.53 2.46 -6.99
N CYS A 123 -12.50 1.89 -7.59
CA CYS A 123 -11.89 2.39 -8.82
C CYS A 123 -12.89 2.42 -9.97
N PHE A 124 -13.69 1.36 -10.15
CA PHE A 124 -14.75 1.36 -11.17
C PHE A 124 -15.83 2.41 -10.84
N LEU A 125 -16.36 2.37 -9.61
CA LEU A 125 -17.47 3.21 -9.17
C LEU A 125 -17.12 4.70 -9.15
N SER A 126 -15.85 5.04 -8.89
CA SER A 126 -15.37 6.43 -8.88
C SER A 126 -15.57 7.15 -10.22
N GLY A 127 -15.63 6.41 -11.34
CA GLY A 127 -15.94 6.93 -12.67
C GLY A 127 -17.43 7.13 -12.98
N LEU A 128 -18.35 6.73 -12.08
CA LEU A 128 -19.78 6.85 -12.32
C LEU A 128 -20.31 8.21 -11.86
N ARG A 129 -20.75 9.04 -12.81
CA ARG A 129 -21.24 10.41 -12.56
C ARG A 129 -22.43 10.50 -11.59
N LYS A 130 -23.28 9.47 -11.53
CA LYS A 130 -24.46 9.44 -10.62
C LYS A 130 -24.11 9.13 -9.16
N ILE A 131 -22.89 8.67 -8.88
CA ILE A 131 -22.41 8.56 -7.51
C ILE A 131 -21.91 9.94 -7.12
N GLU A 132 -22.63 10.64 -6.26
CA GLU A 132 -22.23 11.95 -5.76
C GLU A 132 -21.33 11.81 -4.53
N THR A 133 -20.25 12.58 -4.49
CA THR A 133 -19.34 12.67 -3.35
C THR A 133 -19.02 14.13 -3.07
N ILE A 134 -18.83 14.45 -1.79
CA ILE A 134 -18.45 15.77 -1.30
C ILE A 134 -17.13 15.61 -0.55
N HIS A 135 -16.19 16.51 -0.82
CA HIS A 135 -14.97 16.63 -0.05
C HIS A 135 -14.87 18.05 0.49
N GLU A 136 -14.76 18.17 1.83
CA GLU A 136 -14.95 19.43 2.57
C GLU A 136 -16.31 20.03 2.23
N THR A 137 -16.37 21.03 1.35
CA THR A 137 -17.61 21.69 0.91
C THR A 137 -17.89 21.52 -0.58
N ASN A 138 -17.00 20.89 -1.34
CA ASN A 138 -17.07 20.84 -2.79
C ASN A 138 -17.56 19.50 -3.31
N LYS A 139 -18.53 19.52 -4.25
CA LYS A 139 -18.90 18.32 -5.02
C LYS A 139 -17.72 17.88 -5.88
N GLN A 140 -17.40 16.59 -5.84
CA GLN A 140 -16.31 16.03 -6.62
C GLN A 140 -16.79 15.52 -7.98
N LYS A 141 -16.06 15.87 -9.04
CA LYS A 141 -16.26 15.27 -10.38
C LYS A 141 -15.86 13.79 -10.37
N GLU A 142 -16.51 12.99 -11.21
CA GLU A 142 -16.12 11.61 -11.46
C GLU A 142 -14.68 11.52 -11.97
N TRP A 143 -14.02 10.42 -11.61
CA TRP A 143 -12.69 10.11 -12.08
C TRP A 143 -12.53 8.61 -12.06
N ARG A 144 -12.05 8.03 -13.16
CA ARG A 144 -11.73 6.60 -13.23
C ARG A 144 -10.22 6.45 -13.44
N PRO A 145 -9.48 5.82 -12.51
CA PRO A 145 -8.10 5.43 -12.77
C PRO A 145 -8.00 4.60 -14.06
N LYS A 146 -6.95 4.79 -14.85
CA LYS A 146 -6.73 4.08 -16.10
C LYS A 146 -6.28 2.64 -15.86
N HIS A 147 -5.49 2.44 -14.82
CA HIS A 147 -4.95 1.14 -14.44
C HIS A 147 -5.13 0.88 -12.96
N VAL A 148 -5.48 -0.37 -12.64
CA VAL A 148 -5.50 -0.90 -11.28
C VAL A 148 -4.61 -2.14 -11.31
N TYR A 149 -3.53 -2.12 -10.53
CA TYR A 149 -2.57 -3.21 -10.43
C TYR A 149 -2.51 -3.73 -9.00
N HIS A 150 -2.18 -5.01 -8.87
CA HIS A 150 -2.21 -5.75 -7.63
C HIS A 150 -0.81 -6.20 -7.24
N TYR A 151 -0.24 -5.62 -6.18
CA TYR A 151 1.09 -6.02 -5.73
C TYR A 151 1.04 -7.30 -4.89
N ILE A 152 2.06 -8.15 -5.07
CA ILE A 152 2.18 -9.45 -4.40
C ILE A 152 3.04 -9.27 -3.14
N GLN A 153 2.51 -9.67 -1.98
CA GLN A 153 3.16 -9.43 -0.68
C GLN A 153 3.44 -10.68 0.15
N TRP A 154 2.57 -11.70 0.18
CA TRP A 154 2.87 -12.93 0.93
C TRP A 154 2.94 -14.18 0.06
N LYS A 155 1.84 -14.50 -0.64
CA LYS A 155 1.76 -15.73 -1.44
C LYS A 155 2.69 -15.67 -2.66
N ASN A 156 3.22 -16.82 -3.07
CA ASN A 156 3.93 -16.96 -4.35
C ASN A 156 2.89 -17.07 -5.47
N LEU A 157 2.46 -15.92 -5.99
CA LEU A 157 1.56 -15.84 -7.15
C LEU A 157 2.38 -15.63 -8.42
N THR A 158 1.86 -16.14 -9.55
CA THR A 158 2.43 -15.81 -10.86
C THR A 158 2.07 -14.36 -11.20
N PRO A 159 3.05 -13.45 -11.37
CA PRO A 159 2.75 -12.08 -11.76
C PRO A 159 2.37 -12.00 -13.25
N ASP A 160 1.45 -11.10 -13.60
CA ASP A 160 1.18 -10.76 -15.01
C ASP A 160 2.38 -10.05 -15.66
N PHE A 161 3.10 -9.25 -14.87
CA PHE A 161 4.36 -8.61 -15.23
C PHE A 161 5.16 -8.28 -13.97
N ALA A 162 6.48 -8.12 -14.13
CA ALA A 162 7.34 -7.57 -13.09
C ALA A 162 7.91 -6.21 -13.52
N VAL A 163 8.31 -5.40 -12.53
CA VAL A 163 8.96 -4.11 -12.77
C VAL A 163 10.41 -4.24 -12.33
N ASP A 164 11.33 -3.94 -13.24
CA ASP A 164 12.74 -3.78 -12.87
C ASP A 164 12.87 -2.62 -11.89
N VAL A 165 13.38 -2.90 -10.70
CA VAL A 165 13.59 -1.93 -9.61
C VAL A 165 15.06 -1.85 -9.21
N THR A 166 15.97 -2.24 -10.10
CA THR A 166 17.42 -2.14 -9.91
C THR A 166 17.80 -0.75 -9.40
N GLY A 167 18.57 -0.70 -8.32
CA GLY A 167 18.97 0.55 -7.65
C GLY A 167 17.96 1.13 -6.64
N PHE A 168 16.79 0.52 -6.46
CA PHE A 168 15.75 1.02 -5.55
C PHE A 168 15.39 0.06 -4.39
N ILE A 169 16.03 -1.11 -4.32
CA ILE A 169 15.79 -2.10 -3.26
C ILE A 169 16.18 -1.56 -1.87
N ASP A 170 17.31 -0.87 -1.75
CA ASP A 170 17.74 -0.32 -0.46
C ASP A 170 16.74 0.72 0.07
N LYS A 171 16.17 1.53 -0.83
CA LYS A 171 15.13 2.50 -0.47
C LYS A 171 13.85 1.83 0.03
N LYS A 172 13.46 0.71 -0.61
CA LYS A 172 12.36 -0.13 -0.14
C LYS A 172 12.65 -0.68 1.26
N LEU A 173 13.85 -1.22 1.49
CA LEU A 173 14.22 -1.77 2.79
C LEU A 173 14.23 -0.68 3.87
N GLU A 174 14.80 0.49 3.59
CA GLU A 174 14.78 1.64 4.51
C GLU A 174 13.34 2.00 4.92
N ALA A 175 12.41 2.02 3.97
CA ALA A 175 10.99 2.31 4.23
C ALA A 175 10.29 1.20 5.02
N VAL A 176 10.54 -0.07 4.70
CA VAL A 176 10.00 -1.23 5.44
C VAL A 176 10.50 -1.23 6.89
N PHE A 177 11.81 -1.08 7.10
CA PHE A 177 12.39 -1.06 8.44
C PHE A 177 12.19 0.27 9.18
N ALA A 178 11.45 1.22 8.61
CA ALA A 178 10.92 2.35 9.38
C ALA A 178 9.83 1.91 10.38
N PHE A 179 9.18 0.77 10.14
CA PHE A 179 8.21 0.13 11.03
C PHE A 179 8.91 -0.77 12.05
N ASP A 180 9.68 -0.13 12.93
CA ASP A 180 10.52 -0.77 13.94
C ASP A 180 9.73 -1.67 14.91
N SER A 181 8.47 -1.29 15.19
CA SER A 181 7.55 -2.10 15.97
C SER A 181 7.09 -3.37 15.25
N GLN A 182 7.18 -3.46 13.93
CA GLN A 182 6.64 -4.61 13.17
C GLN A 182 7.72 -5.59 12.75
N PHE A 183 8.84 -5.06 12.27
CA PHE A 183 9.95 -5.86 11.75
C PHE A 183 11.01 -6.10 12.82
N PHE A 184 12.05 -6.84 12.45
CA PHE A 184 13.12 -7.19 13.38
C PHE A 184 13.77 -5.94 14.00
N ASN A 185 13.73 -5.89 15.33
CA ASN A 185 14.44 -4.93 16.16
C ASN A 185 15.11 -5.70 17.31
N PRO A 186 16.45 -5.74 17.41
CA PRO A 186 17.16 -6.49 18.45
C PRO A 186 16.92 -5.95 19.86
N ASP A 187 16.48 -4.69 19.99
CA ASP A 187 16.19 -4.04 21.27
C ASP A 187 14.71 -4.21 21.70
N SER A 188 13.89 -4.88 20.88
CA SER A 188 12.47 -5.13 21.18
C SER A 188 12.29 -6.30 22.13
N ASN A 189 11.41 -6.11 23.11
CA ASN A 189 10.94 -7.17 24.02
C ASN A 189 9.51 -7.66 23.69
N GLU A 190 8.95 -7.24 22.55
CA GLU A 190 7.61 -7.64 22.11
C GLU A 190 7.58 -9.05 21.51
N PRO A 191 6.39 -9.68 21.37
CA PRO A 191 6.30 -11.04 20.87
C PRO A 191 6.85 -11.21 19.44
N GLU A 192 7.51 -12.35 19.21
CA GLU A 192 7.90 -12.77 17.87
C GLU A 192 6.68 -12.99 16.96
N THR A 193 6.81 -12.56 15.72
CA THR A 193 5.80 -12.74 14.67
C THR A 193 6.48 -13.22 13.38
N PRO A 194 5.73 -13.70 12.38
CA PRO A 194 6.33 -14.14 11.12
C PRO A 194 7.17 -13.08 10.39
N ILE A 195 6.95 -11.79 10.68
CA ILE A 195 7.67 -10.66 10.06
C ILE A 195 8.68 -9.98 11.00
N ALA A 196 8.68 -10.32 12.29
CA ALA A 196 9.50 -9.68 13.32
C ALA A 196 10.88 -10.33 13.53
N ASN A 197 11.28 -11.28 12.68
CA ASN A 197 12.53 -12.03 12.81
C ASN A 197 13.58 -11.61 11.76
N GLU A 198 14.86 -11.88 12.05
CA GLU A 198 15.99 -11.54 11.16
C GLU A 198 15.85 -12.08 9.74
N ASN A 199 15.31 -13.30 9.60
CA ASN A 199 15.15 -13.97 8.30
C ASN A 199 14.14 -13.26 7.39
N PHE A 200 13.26 -12.42 7.94
CA PHE A 200 12.25 -11.75 7.13
C PHE A 200 12.87 -10.76 6.13
N LYS A 201 13.98 -10.11 6.48
CA LYS A 201 14.75 -9.26 5.55
C LYS A 201 15.19 -10.04 4.31
N GLU A 202 15.76 -11.22 4.52
CA GLU A 202 16.21 -12.10 3.44
C GLU A 202 15.03 -12.58 2.59
N SER A 203 13.86 -12.80 3.19
CA SER A 203 12.66 -13.16 2.43
C SER A 203 12.21 -12.07 1.46
N ILE A 204 12.34 -10.78 1.85
CA ILE A 204 12.03 -9.63 0.98
C ILE A 204 13.01 -9.59 -0.20
N LEU A 205 14.30 -9.76 0.08
CA LEU A 205 15.37 -9.77 -0.93
C LEU A 205 15.23 -10.95 -1.89
N TYR A 206 14.95 -12.14 -1.37
CA TYR A 206 14.74 -13.35 -2.16
C TYR A 206 13.58 -13.16 -3.15
N ARG A 207 12.43 -12.64 -2.69
CA ARG A 207 11.31 -12.40 -3.62
C ARG A 207 11.67 -11.39 -4.70
N ALA A 208 12.38 -10.32 -4.35
CA ALA A 208 12.79 -9.33 -5.34
C ALA A 208 13.65 -9.95 -6.44
N ARG A 209 14.64 -10.77 -6.06
CA ARG A 209 15.52 -11.49 -6.99
C ARG A 209 14.78 -12.53 -7.83
N ASP A 210 13.85 -13.28 -7.22
CA ASP A 210 13.08 -14.28 -7.95
C ASP A 210 12.15 -13.64 -9.00
N LEU A 211 11.55 -12.49 -8.69
CA LEU A 211 10.79 -11.70 -9.67
C LEU A 211 11.70 -11.07 -10.72
N GLY A 212 12.87 -10.55 -10.34
CA GLY A 212 13.87 -10.01 -11.26
C GLY A 212 14.33 -11.04 -12.29
N ARG A 213 14.55 -12.29 -11.86
CA ARG A 213 14.88 -13.43 -12.74
C ARG A 213 13.85 -13.64 -13.85
N LEU A 214 12.57 -13.36 -13.62
CA LEU A 214 11.51 -13.51 -14.64
C LEU A 214 11.66 -12.50 -15.80
N ILE A 215 12.32 -11.36 -15.55
CA ILE A 215 12.53 -10.28 -16.53
C ILE A 215 14.01 -10.04 -16.86
N GLY A 216 14.91 -10.90 -16.37
CA GLY A 216 16.34 -10.84 -16.66
C GLY A 216 17.09 -9.73 -15.94
N THR A 217 16.67 -9.35 -14.73
CA THR A 217 17.34 -8.35 -13.89
C THR A 217 17.70 -8.92 -12.51
N ASP A 218 18.66 -8.31 -11.84
CA ASP A 218 19.16 -8.71 -10.51
C ASP A 218 18.24 -8.27 -9.35
#